data_AF-A0A3Q1EFN7-F1
#
_entry.id   AF-A0A3Q1EFN7-F1
#
_cell.length_a   1.000
_cell.length_b   1.000
_cell.length_c   1.000
_cell.angle_alpha   90.00
_cell.angle_beta   90.00
_cell.angle_gamma   90.00
#
_symmetry.space_group_name_H-M   'P 1'
#
loop_
_entity.id
_entity.type
_entity.pdbx_description
1 polymer ?
#
loop_
_entity_poly.entity_id
_entity_poly.type
_entity_poly.pdbx_seq_one_letter_code
_entity_poly.pdbx_strand_id
1 'polypeptide(L)'
;MFTDVLAPDAPPEYDHQLDDELMRFFERCRGYVEGVENNRTALMEVEKFQHGEEMEAVRRRIAERLGLPQHRLTPDLVEAAFFLCSYELSIRSVHSPWCFLFDESDAKVLEYQSDLKQYWKRSHGHVISGLSSCPLFHHVFRTLDKAGRPRRSTDASPEPASILVGHAETLLPLLSLLGLYKDQTPPTASNYQSQHGRTFRTSQIVPYAANLLFILFDCQRGPRLQLLVNESPVRFPGLQDDAPLYRDVRAAYRHLLDGCDFHRECEGRSGGRGPNTEL
;
A
#
# COMPACT_ATOMS: atom_id res chain seq x y z
N MET A 1 34.58 26.64 -43.93
CA MET A 1 35.11 25.51 -43.12
C MET A 1 35.37 26.10 -41.74
N PHE A 2 34.59 25.89 -40.70
CA PHE A 2 33.51 24.97 -40.41
C PHE A 2 32.37 25.79 -39.78
N THR A 3 31.14 25.59 -40.25
CA THR A 3 29.93 26.04 -39.57
C THR A 3 29.56 25.05 -38.47
N ASP A 4 29.03 25.62 -37.39
CA ASP A 4 28.28 25.08 -36.24
C ASP A 4 27.69 23.66 -36.40
N VAL A 5 27.48 22.87 -35.34
CA VAL A 5 26.51 23.12 -34.27
C VAL A 5 26.82 22.18 -33.09
N LEU A 6 26.95 22.75 -31.88
CA LEU A 6 26.77 22.02 -30.63
C LEU A 6 25.33 21.50 -30.61
N ALA A 7 25.15 20.19 -30.77
CA ALA A 7 23.86 19.56 -30.55
C ALA A 7 23.44 19.82 -29.08
N PRO A 8 22.17 20.19 -28.82
CA PRO A 8 21.67 20.20 -27.46
C PRO A 8 21.73 18.76 -26.94
N ASP A 9 22.33 18.57 -25.76
CA ASP A 9 22.34 17.29 -25.06
C ASP A 9 20.90 16.76 -25.01
N ALA A 10 20.63 15.69 -25.77
CA ALA A 10 19.35 15.01 -25.72
C ALA A 10 19.13 14.57 -24.27
N PRO A 11 17.89 14.70 -23.73
CA PRO A 11 17.60 14.21 -22.39
C PRO A 11 18.00 12.73 -22.31
N PRO A 12 18.57 12.27 -21.18
CA PRO A 12 18.96 10.88 -21.03
C PRO A 12 17.77 9.97 -21.36
N GLU A 13 17.99 9.05 -22.31
CA GLU A 13 16.99 8.06 -22.70
C GLU A 13 16.96 6.99 -21.62
N TYR A 14 15.88 6.95 -20.85
CA TYR A 14 15.66 5.94 -19.82
C TYR A 14 14.93 4.75 -20.46
N ASP A 15 15.61 3.61 -20.54
CA ASP A 15 14.97 2.34 -20.89
C ASP A 15 14.16 1.84 -19.69
N HIS A 16 12.91 1.41 -19.94
CA HIS A 16 12.04 0.85 -18.91
C HIS A 16 11.52 -0.51 -19.35
N GLN A 17 11.51 -1.44 -18.42
CA GLN A 17 10.94 -2.76 -18.63
C GLN A 17 9.55 -2.84 -18.00
N LEU A 18 8.58 -3.34 -18.76
CA LEU A 18 7.25 -3.66 -18.24
C LEU A 18 7.25 -5.10 -17.70
N ASP A 19 6.93 -5.27 -16.43
CA ASP A 19 6.81 -6.57 -15.75
C ASP A 19 5.55 -6.60 -14.86
N ASP A 20 4.41 -6.89 -15.50
CA ASP A 20 3.12 -6.98 -14.82
C ASP A 20 3.03 -8.22 -13.91
N GLU A 21 3.84 -9.26 -14.13
CA GLU A 21 3.89 -10.41 -13.23
C GLU A 21 4.44 -10.02 -11.86
N LEU A 22 5.45 -9.15 -11.86
CA LEU A 22 6.05 -8.63 -10.65
C LEU A 22 5.25 -7.48 -10.02
N MET A 23 4.71 -6.56 -10.83
CA MET A 23 4.14 -5.31 -10.32
C MET A 23 2.61 -5.31 -10.22
N ARG A 24 1.93 -6.23 -10.91
CA ARG A 24 0.46 -6.42 -10.89
C ARG A 24 0.06 -7.84 -10.46
N PHE A 25 0.86 -8.47 -9.60
CA PHE A 25 0.63 -9.84 -9.09
C PHE A 25 -0.81 -10.09 -8.61
N PHE A 26 -1.47 -9.08 -8.04
CA PHE A 26 -2.80 -9.18 -7.45
C PHE A 26 -3.88 -9.49 -8.49
N GLU A 27 -3.73 -9.05 -9.74
CA GLU A 27 -4.69 -9.34 -10.82
C GLU A 27 -4.65 -10.80 -11.26
N ARG A 28 -3.50 -11.45 -11.05
CA ARG A 28 -3.25 -12.86 -11.41
C ARG A 28 -3.49 -13.81 -10.24
N CYS A 29 -3.71 -13.28 -9.04
CA CYS A 29 -3.92 -14.08 -7.86
C CYS A 29 -5.39 -14.53 -7.76
N ARG A 30 -5.71 -15.73 -8.28
CA ARG A 30 -7.11 -16.21 -8.35
C ARG A 30 -7.80 -16.24 -6.97
N GLY A 31 -7.12 -16.71 -5.93
CA GLY A 31 -7.65 -16.74 -4.57
C GLY A 31 -8.01 -15.34 -4.04
N TYR A 32 -7.21 -14.32 -4.38
CA TYR A 32 -7.52 -12.93 -4.08
C TYR A 32 -8.71 -12.42 -4.91
N VAL A 33 -8.69 -12.65 -6.22
CA VAL A 33 -9.72 -12.16 -7.15
C VAL A 33 -11.09 -12.75 -6.80
N GLU A 34 -11.18 -14.06 -6.59
CA GLU A 34 -12.44 -14.74 -6.26
C GLU A 34 -12.83 -14.53 -4.80
N GLY A 35 -11.87 -14.57 -3.87
CA GLY A 35 -12.13 -14.53 -2.43
C GLY A 35 -12.35 -13.13 -1.87
N VAL A 36 -11.83 -12.10 -2.52
CA VAL A 36 -11.86 -10.71 -2.04
C VAL A 36 -12.41 -9.76 -3.10
N GLU A 37 -11.77 -9.64 -4.27
CA GLU A 37 -12.12 -8.62 -5.28
C GLU A 37 -13.58 -8.75 -5.76
N ASN A 38 -14.00 -9.97 -6.07
CA ASN A 38 -15.33 -10.29 -6.56
C ASN A 38 -16.30 -10.74 -5.45
N ASN A 39 -15.82 -10.81 -4.21
CA ASN A 39 -16.61 -11.28 -3.08
C ASN A 39 -17.20 -10.11 -2.29
N ARG A 40 -18.51 -9.89 -2.43
CA ARG A 40 -19.21 -8.80 -1.72
C ARG A 40 -19.08 -8.91 -0.19
N THR A 41 -19.04 -10.12 0.35
CA THR A 41 -18.92 -10.32 1.81
C THR A 41 -17.55 -9.90 2.35
N ALA A 42 -16.52 -9.90 1.50
CA ALA A 42 -15.16 -9.50 1.88
C ALA A 42 -15.07 -7.99 2.22
N LEU A 43 -16.02 -7.18 1.72
CA LEU A 43 -16.08 -5.73 1.92
C LEU A 43 -17.30 -5.29 2.75
N MET A 44 -17.91 -6.22 3.49
CA MET A 44 -19.11 -5.95 4.27
C MET A 44 -18.92 -4.81 5.29
N GLU A 45 -17.73 -4.65 5.87
CA GLU A 45 -17.44 -3.53 6.79
C GLU A 45 -17.46 -2.17 6.08
N VAL A 46 -17.08 -2.11 4.80
CA VAL A 46 -17.17 -0.88 3.99
C VAL A 46 -18.63 -0.54 3.74
N GLU A 47 -19.43 -1.53 3.33
CA GLU A 47 -20.86 -1.36 3.05
C GLU A 47 -21.63 -0.92 4.30
N LYS A 48 -21.36 -1.55 5.44
CA LYS A 48 -21.96 -1.17 6.74
C LYS A 48 -21.60 0.27 7.12
N PHE A 49 -20.33 0.66 7.00
CA PHE A 49 -19.90 2.01 7.37
C PHE A 49 -20.49 3.07 6.45
N GLN A 50 -20.57 2.77 5.15
CA GLN A 50 -21.16 3.66 4.15
C GLN A 50 -22.64 4.01 4.45
N HIS A 51 -23.36 3.09 5.09
CA HIS A 51 -24.75 3.27 5.54
C HIS A 51 -24.85 3.50 7.07
N GLY A 52 -23.73 3.77 7.73
CA GLY A 52 -23.62 3.98 9.17
C GLY A 52 -23.97 5.40 9.62
N GLU A 53 -24.01 5.61 10.93
CA GLU A 53 -24.42 6.88 11.53
C GLU A 53 -23.47 8.04 11.18
N GLU A 54 -22.18 7.76 11.07
CA GLU A 54 -21.15 8.74 10.74
C GLU A 54 -21.35 9.28 9.32
N MET A 55 -21.53 8.40 8.34
CA MET A 55 -21.77 8.79 6.95
C MET A 55 -23.13 9.46 6.76
N GLU A 56 -24.18 9.00 7.46
CA GLU A 56 -25.47 9.71 7.47
C GLU A 56 -25.36 11.13 8.04
N ALA A 57 -24.53 11.33 9.07
CA ALA A 57 -24.30 12.65 9.61
C ALA A 57 -23.57 13.57 8.62
N VAL A 58 -22.56 13.07 7.89
CA VAL A 58 -21.89 13.80 6.80
C VAL A 58 -22.88 14.17 5.70
N ARG A 59 -23.68 13.20 5.22
CA ARG A 59 -24.71 13.43 4.20
C ARG A 59 -25.68 14.54 4.59
N ARG A 60 -26.16 14.53 5.82
CA ARG A 60 -27.07 15.56 6.35
C ARG A 60 -26.41 16.94 6.36
N ARG A 61 -25.17 17.07 6.85
CA ARG A 61 -24.45 18.35 6.87
C ARG A 61 -24.23 18.92 5.46
N ILE A 62 -23.86 18.08 4.49
CA ILE A 62 -23.68 18.50 3.10
C ILE A 62 -25.02 18.90 2.47
N ALA A 63 -26.09 18.15 2.74
CA ALA A 63 -27.44 18.48 2.29
C ALA A 63 -27.89 19.87 2.77
N GLU A 64 -27.67 20.15 4.05
CA GLU A 64 -27.95 21.45 4.68
C GLU A 64 -27.13 22.58 4.04
N ARG A 65 -25.82 22.39 3.85
CA ARG A 65 -24.94 23.38 3.20
C ARG A 65 -25.38 23.69 1.76
N LEU A 66 -25.85 22.69 1.02
CA LEU A 66 -26.29 22.84 -0.38
C LEU A 66 -27.75 23.29 -0.52
N GLY A 67 -28.54 23.30 0.57
CA GLY A 67 -29.98 23.54 0.49
C GLY A 67 -30.74 22.46 -0.29
N LEU A 68 -30.25 21.22 -0.28
CA LEU A 68 -30.82 20.10 -1.01
C LEU A 68 -31.49 19.08 -0.07
N PRO A 69 -32.54 18.37 -0.51
CA PRO A 69 -33.07 17.23 0.24
C PRO A 69 -32.02 16.11 0.37
N GLN A 70 -31.80 15.60 1.60
CA GLN A 70 -30.79 14.56 1.89
C GLN A 70 -30.93 13.30 1.00
N HIS A 71 -32.15 12.90 0.65
CA HIS A 71 -32.39 11.71 -0.19
C HIS A 71 -31.79 11.84 -1.61
N ARG A 72 -31.44 13.05 -2.07
CA ARG A 72 -30.77 13.28 -3.35
C ARG A 72 -29.25 13.10 -3.28
N LEU A 73 -28.66 13.09 -2.09
CA LEU A 73 -27.22 12.91 -1.88
C LEU A 73 -26.97 11.48 -1.43
N THR A 74 -26.58 10.59 -2.34
CA THR A 74 -26.15 9.24 -1.98
C THR A 74 -24.76 9.27 -1.33
N PRO A 75 -24.38 8.26 -0.52
CA PRO A 75 -23.02 8.16 0.00
C PRO A 75 -21.95 8.22 -1.10
N ASP A 76 -22.20 7.57 -2.26
CA ASP A 76 -21.27 7.61 -3.41
C ASP A 76 -21.09 9.03 -3.97
N LEU A 77 -22.15 9.85 -4.00
CA LEU A 77 -22.05 11.25 -4.46
C LEU A 77 -21.24 12.10 -3.48
N VAL A 78 -21.36 11.82 -2.18
CA VAL A 78 -20.56 12.48 -1.14
C VAL A 78 -19.09 12.10 -1.27
N GLU A 79 -18.78 10.81 -1.44
CA GLU A 79 -17.42 10.32 -1.68
C GLU A 79 -16.84 10.93 -2.98
N ALA A 80 -17.62 10.98 -4.07
CA ALA A 80 -17.20 11.59 -5.32
C ALA A 80 -16.87 13.09 -5.17
N ALA A 81 -17.70 13.85 -4.44
CA ALA A 81 -17.45 15.27 -4.17
C ALA A 81 -16.16 15.46 -3.35
N PHE A 82 -15.90 14.59 -2.39
CA PHE A 82 -14.66 14.61 -1.61
C PHE A 82 -13.44 14.33 -2.48
N PHE A 83 -13.52 13.33 -3.38
CA PHE A 83 -12.44 13.04 -4.30
C PHE A 83 -12.21 14.15 -5.33
N LEU A 84 -13.26 14.80 -5.83
CA LEU A 84 -13.12 15.97 -6.71
C LEU A 84 -12.32 17.09 -6.04
N CYS A 85 -12.64 17.41 -4.78
CA CYS A 85 -11.81 18.33 -3.99
C CYS A 85 -10.36 17.85 -3.93
N SER A 86 -10.14 16.58 -3.55
CA SER A 86 -8.78 16.05 -3.34
C SER A 86 -7.94 16.07 -4.62
N TYR A 87 -8.52 15.74 -5.78
CA TYR A 87 -7.84 15.70 -7.07
C TYR A 87 -7.55 17.09 -7.60
N GLU A 88 -8.50 18.03 -7.49
CA GLU A 88 -8.25 19.40 -7.93
C GLU A 88 -7.18 20.07 -7.06
N LEU A 89 -7.17 19.78 -5.76
CA LEU A 89 -6.12 20.26 -4.87
C LEU A 89 -4.77 19.62 -5.20
N SER A 90 -4.67 18.30 -5.29
CA SER A 90 -3.38 17.60 -5.42
C SER A 90 -2.76 17.71 -6.81
N ILE A 91 -3.57 17.69 -7.87
CA ILE A 91 -3.09 17.68 -9.26
C ILE A 91 -2.99 19.10 -9.81
N ARG A 92 -3.96 19.96 -9.49
CA ARG A 92 -4.04 21.31 -10.05
C ARG A 92 -3.65 22.42 -9.08
N SER A 93 -3.39 22.10 -7.80
CA SER A 93 -3.17 23.08 -6.74
C SER A 93 -4.34 24.07 -6.59
N VAL A 94 -5.57 23.60 -6.85
CA VAL A 94 -6.79 24.42 -6.77
C VAL A 94 -7.60 24.01 -5.55
N HIS A 95 -7.80 24.95 -4.62
CA HIS A 95 -8.77 24.80 -3.54
C HIS A 95 -10.18 25.09 -4.06
N SER A 96 -10.84 24.06 -4.60
CA SER A 96 -12.07 24.23 -5.36
C SER A 96 -13.32 24.31 -4.48
N PRO A 97 -14.47 24.75 -5.04
CA PRO A 97 -15.72 24.82 -4.29
C PRO A 97 -16.17 23.49 -3.67
N TRP A 98 -15.74 22.36 -4.23
CA TRP A 98 -15.99 21.03 -3.67
C TRP A 98 -15.40 20.89 -2.26
N CYS A 99 -14.25 21.51 -1.99
CA CYS A 99 -13.60 21.46 -0.68
C CYS A 99 -14.41 22.18 0.41
N PHE A 100 -15.18 23.23 0.06
CA PHE A 100 -16.02 23.95 1.03
C PHE A 100 -17.24 23.15 1.50
N LEU A 101 -17.55 22.02 0.86
CA LEU A 101 -18.62 21.14 1.31
C LEU A 101 -18.28 20.38 2.59
N PHE A 102 -16.99 20.26 2.92
CA PHE A 102 -16.50 19.43 4.01
C PHE A 102 -15.82 20.30 5.07
N ASP A 103 -15.91 19.89 6.33
CA ASP A 103 -14.97 20.31 7.37
C ASP A 103 -14.02 19.16 7.76
N GLU A 104 -13.12 19.42 8.71
CA GLU A 104 -12.15 18.41 9.17
C GLU A 104 -12.84 17.16 9.76
N SER A 105 -13.99 17.32 10.42
CA SER A 105 -14.73 16.19 10.99
C SER A 105 -15.35 15.33 9.89
N ASP A 106 -15.89 15.95 8.83
CA ASP A 106 -16.36 15.24 7.65
C ASP A 106 -15.22 14.49 6.94
N ALA A 107 -14.08 15.16 6.77
CA ALA A 107 -12.90 14.59 6.13
C ALA A 107 -12.36 13.38 6.90
N LYS A 108 -12.39 13.39 8.24
CA LYS A 108 -11.98 12.23 9.06
C LYS A 108 -12.90 11.02 8.88
N VAL A 109 -14.21 11.24 8.71
CA VAL A 109 -15.15 10.15 8.43
C VAL A 109 -14.87 9.54 7.06
N LEU A 110 -14.67 10.37 6.04
CA LEU A 110 -14.38 9.94 4.67
C LEU A 110 -13.00 9.28 4.53
N GLU A 111 -11.99 9.77 5.26
CA GLU A 111 -10.69 9.11 5.39
C GLU A 111 -10.85 7.70 5.99
N TYR A 112 -11.63 7.57 7.06
CA TYR A 112 -11.87 6.27 7.67
C TYR A 112 -12.62 5.30 6.75
N GLN A 113 -13.59 5.80 5.98
CA GLN A 113 -14.26 5.00 4.94
C GLN A 113 -13.26 4.47 3.90
N SER A 114 -12.35 5.34 3.43
CA SER A 114 -11.30 4.95 2.50
C SER A 114 -10.35 3.92 3.12
N ASP A 115 -9.97 4.12 4.39
CA ASP A 115 -9.12 3.18 5.13
C ASP A 115 -9.78 1.81 5.28
N LEU A 116 -11.07 1.75 5.62
CA LEU A 116 -11.82 0.48 5.65
C LEU A 116 -11.76 -0.22 4.31
N LYS A 117 -12.01 0.51 3.22
CA LYS A 117 -11.95 -0.05 1.86
C LYS A 117 -10.59 -0.64 1.56
N GLN A 118 -9.51 0.09 1.84
CA GLN A 118 -8.16 -0.41 1.56
C GLN A 118 -7.71 -1.51 2.52
N TYR A 119 -8.10 -1.46 3.79
CA TYR A 119 -7.79 -2.49 4.79
C TYR A 119 -8.41 -3.83 4.39
N TRP A 120 -9.72 -3.83 4.14
CA TRP A 120 -10.49 -5.02 3.81
C TRP A 120 -10.33 -5.49 2.38
N LYS A 121 -9.93 -4.61 1.44
CA LYS A 121 -9.72 -5.00 0.05
C LYS A 121 -8.27 -5.35 -0.27
N ARG A 122 -7.28 -4.60 0.22
CA ARG A 122 -5.89 -4.66 -0.30
C ARG A 122 -4.85 -5.00 0.76
N SER A 123 -5.21 -5.13 2.03
CA SER A 123 -4.25 -5.26 3.13
C SER A 123 -4.69 -6.32 4.16
N HIS A 124 -4.51 -6.05 5.45
CA HIS A 124 -4.65 -7.00 6.56
C HIS A 124 -6.06 -7.57 6.78
N GLY A 125 -7.08 -7.11 6.07
CA GLY A 125 -8.43 -7.67 6.19
C GLY A 125 -8.53 -9.13 5.75
N HIS A 126 -7.71 -9.55 4.78
CA HIS A 126 -7.63 -10.94 4.34
C HIS A 126 -6.19 -11.34 4.08
N VAL A 127 -5.79 -12.49 4.63
CA VAL A 127 -4.41 -13.01 4.52
C VAL A 127 -3.96 -13.14 3.05
N ILE A 128 -4.86 -13.57 2.17
CA ILE A 128 -4.56 -13.72 0.73
C ILE A 128 -4.15 -12.41 0.05
N SER A 129 -4.62 -11.26 0.53
CA SER A 129 -4.23 -9.96 -0.01
C SER A 129 -2.73 -9.74 0.15
N GLY A 130 -2.17 -9.96 1.34
CA GLY A 130 -0.72 -9.90 1.57
C GLY A 130 0.04 -10.98 0.81
N LEU A 131 -0.42 -12.24 0.87
CA LEU A 131 0.24 -13.38 0.20
C LEU A 131 0.29 -13.24 -1.32
N SER A 132 -0.64 -12.52 -1.94
CA SER A 132 -0.56 -12.22 -3.38
C SER A 132 0.75 -11.54 -3.77
N SER A 133 1.41 -10.83 -2.84
CA SER A 133 2.67 -10.12 -3.06
C SER A 133 3.94 -10.96 -2.90
N CYS A 134 3.84 -12.30 -2.71
CA CYS A 134 5.01 -13.18 -2.64
C CYS A 134 6.05 -12.93 -3.76
N PRO A 135 5.67 -12.75 -5.05
CA PRO A 135 6.64 -12.51 -6.12
C PRO A 135 7.49 -11.25 -5.89
N LEU A 136 6.85 -10.15 -5.50
CA LEU A 136 7.53 -8.88 -5.23
C LEU A 136 8.40 -8.97 -3.97
N PHE A 137 7.90 -9.61 -2.91
CA PHE A 137 8.68 -9.86 -1.70
C PHE A 137 9.96 -10.65 -2.00
N HIS A 138 9.86 -11.75 -2.75
CA HIS A 138 11.02 -12.55 -3.15
C HIS A 138 11.97 -11.79 -4.06
N HIS A 139 11.44 -10.99 -4.99
CA HIS A 139 12.26 -10.14 -5.84
C HIS A 139 13.12 -9.19 -5.01
N VAL A 140 12.53 -8.47 -4.05
CA VAL A 140 13.25 -7.54 -3.16
C VAL A 140 14.38 -8.25 -2.42
N PHE A 141 14.10 -9.35 -1.73
CA PHE A 141 15.13 -10.07 -0.97
C PHE A 141 16.18 -10.74 -1.85
N ARG A 142 15.83 -11.21 -3.05
CA ARG A 142 16.81 -11.74 -4.02
C ARG A 142 17.75 -10.64 -4.50
N THR A 143 17.23 -9.43 -4.74
CA THR A 143 18.02 -8.25 -5.13
C THR A 143 18.97 -7.85 -4.00
N LEU A 144 18.48 -7.80 -2.75
CA LEU A 144 19.29 -7.54 -1.57
C LEU A 144 20.37 -8.61 -1.35
N ASP A 145 20.03 -9.89 -1.53
CA ASP A 145 20.98 -11.00 -1.46
C ASP A 145 22.07 -10.90 -2.53
N LYS A 146 21.71 -10.53 -3.77
CA LYS A 146 22.70 -10.28 -4.85
C LYS A 146 23.60 -9.10 -4.52
N ALA A 147 23.05 -8.05 -3.91
CA ALA A 147 23.81 -6.86 -3.52
C ALA A 147 24.78 -7.15 -2.35
N GLY A 148 24.33 -7.84 -1.31
CA GLY A 148 25.09 -8.12 -0.08
C GLY A 148 26.05 -9.32 -0.12
N ARG A 149 26.16 -10.04 -1.25
CA ARG A 149 27.11 -11.15 -1.39
C ARG A 149 28.57 -10.67 -1.26
N PRO A 150 29.42 -11.39 -0.52
CA PRO A 150 30.86 -11.13 -0.52
C PRO A 150 31.41 -11.19 -1.95
N ARG A 151 32.11 -10.14 -2.36
CA ARG A 151 32.71 -10.03 -3.70
C ARG A 151 34.23 -10.06 -3.61
N ARG A 152 34.87 -10.62 -4.63
CA ARG A 152 36.30 -10.39 -4.88
C ARG A 152 36.48 -9.01 -5.49
N SER A 153 37.66 -8.43 -5.35
CA SER A 153 38.00 -7.13 -5.94
C SER A 153 37.89 -7.08 -7.46
N THR A 154 37.83 -8.24 -8.12
CA THR A 154 37.70 -8.41 -9.57
C THR A 154 36.25 -8.48 -10.04
N ASP A 155 35.29 -8.64 -9.13
CA ASP A 155 33.88 -8.77 -9.50
C ASP A 155 33.31 -7.38 -9.84
N ALA A 156 32.37 -7.33 -10.78
CA ALA A 156 31.63 -6.10 -11.06
C ALA A 156 30.89 -5.62 -9.80
N SER A 157 30.84 -4.29 -9.61
CA SER A 157 30.07 -3.68 -8.54
C SER A 157 28.59 -4.10 -8.64
N PRO A 158 27.88 -4.26 -7.52
CA PRO A 158 26.44 -4.45 -7.58
C PRO A 158 25.78 -3.28 -8.32
N GLU A 159 24.63 -3.56 -8.94
CA GLU A 159 23.73 -2.50 -9.38
C GLU A 159 23.42 -1.60 -8.17
N PRO A 160 23.64 -0.28 -8.28
CA PRO A 160 23.58 0.62 -7.13
C PRO A 160 22.15 0.81 -6.61
N ALA A 161 21.15 0.62 -7.48
CA ALA A 161 19.74 0.75 -7.13
C ALA A 161 18.88 -0.12 -8.05
N SER A 162 17.73 -0.55 -7.54
CA SER A 162 16.62 -1.12 -8.30
C SER A 162 15.40 -0.23 -8.04
N ILE A 163 14.79 0.29 -9.11
CA ILE A 163 13.66 1.21 -9.04
C ILE A 163 12.46 0.52 -9.65
N LEU A 164 11.43 0.30 -8.84
CA LEU A 164 10.19 -0.34 -9.23
C LEU A 164 9.05 0.66 -9.11
N VAL A 165 8.24 0.79 -10.15
CA VAL A 165 7.09 1.70 -10.18
C VAL A 165 5.82 0.86 -10.28
N GLY A 166 4.89 1.09 -9.36
CA GLY A 166 3.64 0.35 -9.27
C GLY A 166 2.50 1.23 -8.78
N HIS A 167 1.42 0.61 -8.32
CA HIS A 167 0.24 1.30 -7.81
C HIS A 167 0.13 1.19 -6.29
N ALA A 168 -0.83 1.91 -5.68
CA ALA A 168 -1.17 1.72 -4.27
C ALA A 168 -1.57 0.26 -4.00
N GLU A 169 -2.24 -0.38 -4.95
CA GLU A 169 -2.62 -1.79 -4.95
C GLU A 169 -1.42 -2.75 -5.06
N THR A 170 -0.25 -2.28 -5.50
CA THR A 170 1.00 -3.05 -5.42
C THR A 170 1.62 -2.92 -4.03
N LEU A 171 1.63 -1.70 -3.48
CA LEU A 171 2.34 -1.40 -2.24
C LEU A 171 1.62 -1.91 -1.00
N LEU A 172 0.30 -1.75 -0.91
CA LEU A 172 -0.50 -2.16 0.26
C LEU A 172 -0.38 -3.67 0.58
N PRO A 173 -0.48 -4.60 -0.40
CA PRO A 173 -0.20 -6.01 -0.18
C PRO A 173 1.19 -6.29 0.39
N LEU A 174 2.22 -5.65 -0.17
CA LEU A 174 3.60 -5.85 0.27
C LEU A 174 3.82 -5.35 1.71
N LEU A 175 3.31 -4.15 2.03
CA LEU A 175 3.36 -3.62 3.40
C LEU A 175 2.62 -4.54 4.38
N SER A 176 1.48 -5.11 3.97
CA SER A 176 0.74 -6.08 4.76
C SER A 176 1.53 -7.37 4.98
N LEU A 177 2.14 -7.91 3.92
CA LEU A 177 2.97 -9.12 3.99
C LEU A 177 4.21 -8.93 4.88
N LEU A 178 4.78 -7.72 4.89
CA LEU A 178 5.86 -7.34 5.81
C LEU A 178 5.40 -7.17 7.26
N GLY A 179 4.09 -7.20 7.53
CA GLY A 179 3.50 -7.04 8.86
C GLY A 179 3.41 -5.60 9.34
N LEU A 180 3.54 -4.61 8.45
CA LEU A 180 3.53 -3.19 8.80
C LEU A 180 2.11 -2.64 8.92
N TYR A 181 1.91 -1.68 9.82
CA TYR A 181 0.62 -0.99 10.01
C TYR A 181 -0.56 -1.94 10.30
N LYS A 182 -0.30 -3.06 10.98
CA LYS A 182 -1.35 -3.97 11.45
C LYS A 182 -1.85 -3.47 12.81
N ASP A 183 -3.06 -2.92 12.83
CA ASP A 183 -3.70 -2.49 14.07
C ASP A 183 -3.99 -3.68 15.00
N GLN A 184 -3.87 -3.47 16.31
CA GLN A 184 -4.21 -4.48 17.32
C GLN A 184 -5.69 -4.85 17.24
N THR A 185 -6.55 -3.85 17.07
CA THR A 185 -7.97 -4.01 16.78
C THR A 185 -8.20 -3.60 15.34
N PRO A 186 -8.68 -4.49 14.45
CA PRO A 186 -8.95 -4.13 13.06
C PRO A 186 -9.96 -2.97 12.95
N PRO A 187 -9.82 -2.07 11.96
CA PRO A 187 -10.85 -1.09 11.66
C PRO A 187 -12.10 -1.80 11.14
N THR A 188 -13.25 -1.49 11.74
CA THR A 188 -14.57 -2.01 11.38
C THR A 188 -15.56 -0.86 11.20
N ALA A 189 -16.76 -1.17 10.69
CA ALA A 189 -17.82 -0.18 10.57
C ALA A 189 -18.29 0.38 11.91
N SER A 190 -18.11 -0.36 13.01
CA SER A 190 -18.69 -0.04 14.32
C SER A 190 -17.73 0.64 15.29
N ASN A 191 -16.44 0.80 14.94
CA ASN A 191 -15.42 1.22 15.88
C ASN A 191 -14.69 2.52 15.50
N TYR A 192 -15.24 3.31 14.55
CA TYR A 192 -14.69 4.60 14.12
C TYR A 192 -14.26 5.48 15.30
N GLN A 193 -15.13 5.65 16.31
CA GLN A 193 -14.87 6.50 17.47
C GLN A 193 -13.67 6.06 18.32
N SER A 194 -13.32 4.77 18.28
CA SER A 194 -12.14 4.23 18.97
C SER A 194 -10.89 4.15 18.09
N GLN A 195 -11.03 4.39 16.77
CA GLN A 195 -9.98 4.22 15.76
C GLN A 195 -9.32 5.54 15.32
N HIS A 196 -9.46 6.61 16.11
CA HIS A 196 -8.78 7.89 15.86
C HIS A 196 -7.25 7.77 15.92
N GLY A 197 -6.73 6.81 16.68
CA GLY A 197 -5.31 6.50 16.84
C GLY A 197 -4.80 5.32 16.01
N ARG A 198 -5.57 4.84 15.03
CA ARG A 198 -5.18 3.71 14.17
C ARG A 198 -3.85 3.98 13.46
N THR A 199 -3.06 2.93 13.31
CA THR A 199 -1.83 2.90 12.52
C THR A 199 -2.11 2.70 11.04
N PHE A 200 -3.16 1.93 10.68
CA PHE A 200 -3.56 1.78 9.29
C PHE A 200 -4.33 3.01 8.81
N ARG A 201 -3.58 3.97 8.25
CA ARG A 201 -4.12 5.20 7.66
C ARG A 201 -3.55 5.42 6.27
N THR A 202 -4.34 5.14 5.25
CA THR A 202 -3.89 5.14 3.85
C THR A 202 -3.45 6.50 3.34
N SER A 203 -4.03 7.59 3.86
CA SER A 203 -3.59 8.96 3.57
C SER A 203 -2.13 9.23 4.00
N GLN A 204 -1.58 8.45 4.95
CA GLN A 204 -0.21 8.55 5.43
C GLN A 204 0.72 7.46 4.88
N ILE A 205 0.16 6.29 4.55
CA ILE A 205 0.93 5.13 4.11
C ILE A 205 1.08 5.10 2.59
N VAL A 206 0.00 5.39 1.85
CA VAL A 206 -0.04 5.37 0.38
C VAL A 206 -0.61 6.66 -0.23
N PRO A 207 -0.07 7.85 0.10
CA PRO A 207 -0.39 9.08 -0.62
C PRO A 207 0.06 9.01 -2.09
N TYR A 208 -0.25 10.05 -2.87
CA TYR A 208 0.39 10.23 -4.17
C TYR A 208 1.93 10.25 -4.03
N ALA A 209 2.61 9.55 -4.94
CA ALA A 209 4.06 9.35 -4.92
C ALA A 209 4.60 8.62 -3.67
N ALA A 210 3.75 7.83 -2.99
CA ALA A 210 4.20 6.95 -1.92
C ALA A 210 5.35 6.04 -2.36
N ASN A 211 6.28 5.79 -1.44
CA ASN A 211 7.50 5.04 -1.71
C ASN A 211 7.87 4.13 -0.54
N LEU A 212 8.54 3.03 -0.87
CA LEU A 212 9.09 2.06 0.07
C LEU A 212 10.54 1.79 -0.31
N LEU A 213 11.46 2.11 0.58
CA LEU A 213 12.89 1.99 0.35
C LEU A 213 13.50 0.93 1.26
N PHE A 214 14.27 0.03 0.65
CA PHE A 214 15.15 -0.92 1.34
C PHE A 214 16.59 -0.48 1.11
N ILE A 215 17.23 0.08 2.15
CA ILE A 215 18.61 0.56 2.06
C ILE A 215 19.54 -0.46 2.72
N LEU A 216 20.40 -1.07 1.90
CA LEU A 216 21.41 -2.02 2.37
C LEU A 216 22.75 -1.31 2.57
N PHE A 217 23.16 -1.14 3.82
CA PHE A 217 24.43 -0.56 4.19
C PHE A 217 25.51 -1.64 4.29
N ASP A 218 26.70 -1.36 3.75
CA ASP A 218 27.90 -2.11 4.05
C ASP A 218 28.51 -1.60 5.38
N CYS A 219 28.67 -2.48 6.35
CA CYS A 219 29.11 -2.14 7.70
C CYS A 219 30.13 -3.17 8.19
N GLN A 220 31.07 -2.74 9.04
CA GLN A 220 32.17 -3.60 9.54
C GLN A 220 31.70 -4.91 10.19
N ARG A 221 30.51 -4.93 10.81
CA ARG A 221 29.93 -6.09 11.49
C ARG A 221 28.96 -6.89 10.61
N GLY A 222 29.01 -6.68 9.30
CA GLY A 222 28.09 -7.26 8.32
C GLY A 222 27.01 -6.28 7.86
N PRO A 223 26.34 -6.55 6.73
CA PRO A 223 25.40 -5.62 6.12
C PRO A 223 24.20 -5.35 7.03
N ARG A 224 23.74 -4.10 7.03
CA ARG A 224 22.55 -3.64 7.76
C ARG A 224 21.47 -3.18 6.79
N LEU A 225 20.21 -3.42 7.12
CA LEU A 225 19.09 -3.08 6.26
C LEU A 225 18.18 -2.09 6.97
N GLN A 226 17.98 -0.92 6.38
CA GLN A 226 17.00 0.08 6.84
C GLN A 226 15.79 0.07 5.92
N LEU A 227 14.61 0.18 6.52
CA LEU A 227 13.35 0.34 5.80
C LEU A 227 12.87 1.78 5.96
N LEU A 228 12.44 2.41 4.86
CA LEU A 228 11.72 3.67 4.91
C LEU A 228 10.40 3.55 4.17
N VAL A 229 9.34 4.12 4.75
CA VAL A 229 8.04 4.32 4.10
C VAL A 229 7.84 5.82 4.01
N ASN A 230 7.63 6.35 2.79
CA ASN A 230 7.50 7.79 2.54
C ASN A 230 8.66 8.56 3.19
N GLU A 231 9.88 8.15 2.84
CA GLU A 231 11.16 8.72 3.31
C GLU A 231 11.36 8.74 4.83
N SER A 232 10.47 8.09 5.59
CA SER A 232 10.52 8.04 7.05
C SER A 232 10.95 6.66 7.51
N PRO A 233 11.95 6.53 8.40
CA PRO A 233 12.39 5.24 8.90
C PRO A 233 11.26 4.48 9.60
N VAL A 234 11.12 3.20 9.27
CA VAL A 234 10.16 2.27 9.89
C VAL A 234 10.90 1.03 10.36
N ARG A 235 10.54 0.51 11.53
CA ARG A 235 11.12 -0.73 12.05
C ARG A 235 10.44 -1.94 11.44
N PHE A 236 11.25 -2.94 11.10
CA PHE A 236 10.75 -4.27 10.81
C PHE A 236 10.05 -4.85 12.05
N PRO A 237 8.83 -5.42 11.93
CA PRO A 237 8.12 -6.02 13.05
C PRO A 237 8.97 -7.06 13.78
N GLY A 238 8.99 -6.98 15.12
CA GLY A 238 9.78 -7.85 15.97
C GLY A 238 11.26 -7.46 16.13
N LEU A 239 11.75 -6.44 15.41
CA LEU A 239 13.12 -5.93 15.54
C LEU A 239 13.11 -4.52 16.17
N GLN A 240 14.13 -4.24 17.00
CA GLN A 240 14.20 -3.00 17.79
C GLN A 240 15.05 -1.90 17.12
N ASP A 241 16.05 -2.29 16.34
CA ASP A 241 16.93 -1.35 15.62
C ASP A 241 16.23 -0.77 14.39
N ASP A 242 16.51 0.49 14.05
CA ASP A 242 16.01 1.11 12.80
C ASP A 242 16.78 0.60 11.56
N ALA A 243 17.98 0.03 11.76
CA ALA A 243 18.80 -0.59 10.72
C ALA A 243 19.45 -1.88 11.26
N PRO A 244 18.67 -2.96 11.51
CA PRO A 244 19.17 -4.23 12.02
C PRO A 244 20.15 -4.91 11.05
N LEU A 245 20.88 -5.92 11.53
CA LEU A 245 21.69 -6.75 10.62
C LEU A 245 20.79 -7.43 9.60
N TYR A 246 21.19 -7.42 8.34
CA TYR A 246 20.39 -7.98 7.25
C TYR A 246 20.05 -9.47 7.48
N ARG A 247 20.97 -10.23 8.07
CA ARG A 247 20.74 -11.63 8.45
C ARG A 247 19.61 -11.80 9.48
N ASP A 248 19.43 -10.84 10.38
CA ASP A 248 18.40 -10.89 11.44
C ASP A 248 17.03 -10.57 10.81
N VAL A 249 16.98 -9.64 9.85
CA VAL A 249 15.77 -9.41 9.03
C VAL A 249 15.40 -10.65 8.23
N ARG A 250 16.37 -11.31 7.57
CA ARG A 250 16.12 -12.58 6.89
C ARG A 250 15.62 -13.67 7.83
N ALA A 251 16.13 -13.73 9.05
CA ALA A 251 15.66 -14.68 10.05
C ALA A 251 14.22 -14.40 10.48
N ALA A 252 13.86 -13.13 10.69
CA ALA A 252 12.50 -12.71 11.03
C ALA A 252 11.48 -13.10 9.95
N TYR A 253 11.84 -12.94 8.66
CA TYR A 253 10.98 -13.30 7.54
C TYR A 253 11.24 -14.69 6.94
N ARG A 254 11.95 -15.57 7.65
CA ARG A 254 12.32 -16.89 7.12
C ARG A 254 11.12 -17.70 6.65
N HIS A 255 10.01 -17.64 7.38
CA HIS A 255 8.78 -18.32 7.05
C HIS A 255 8.19 -17.90 5.68
N LEU A 256 8.38 -16.63 5.28
CA LEU A 256 7.99 -16.14 3.96
C LEU A 256 9.05 -16.47 2.91
N LEU A 257 10.33 -16.29 3.22
CA LEU A 257 11.45 -16.57 2.31
C LEU A 257 11.50 -18.05 1.89
N ASP A 258 11.17 -18.96 2.80
CA ASP A 258 11.18 -20.40 2.54
C ASP A 258 9.80 -20.92 2.09
N GLY A 259 8.72 -20.17 2.35
CA GLY A 259 7.35 -20.69 2.33
C GLY A 259 6.32 -19.94 1.50
N CYS A 260 6.51 -18.66 1.15
CA CYS A 260 5.54 -17.85 0.40
C CYS A 260 5.64 -18.21 -1.09
N ASP A 261 4.76 -19.08 -1.60
CA ASP A 261 4.77 -19.49 -3.00
C ASP A 261 3.51 -18.98 -3.72
N PHE A 262 3.68 -18.09 -4.70
CA PHE A 262 2.56 -17.42 -5.36
C PHE A 262 1.56 -18.41 -5.97
N HIS A 263 2.02 -19.43 -6.69
CA HIS A 263 1.11 -20.40 -7.30
C HIS A 263 0.34 -21.18 -6.22
N ARG A 264 1.01 -21.67 -5.17
CA ARG A 264 0.34 -22.39 -4.09
C ARG A 264 -0.68 -21.53 -3.35
N GLU A 265 -0.32 -20.29 -3.01
CA GLU A 265 -1.20 -19.39 -2.26
C GLU A 265 -2.37 -18.87 -3.13
N CYS A 266 -2.10 -18.51 -4.39
CA CYS A 266 -3.08 -17.89 -5.27
C CYS A 266 -3.90 -18.87 -6.11
N GLU A 267 -3.43 -20.10 -6.36
CA GLU A 267 -4.17 -21.14 -7.08
C GLU A 267 -4.82 -22.17 -6.12
N GLY A 268 -4.65 -21.99 -4.81
CA GLY A 268 -4.96 -22.97 -3.76
C GLY A 268 -6.40 -23.50 -3.72
N ARG A 269 -6.56 -24.72 -4.26
CA ARG A 269 -7.53 -25.82 -4.00
C ARG A 269 -9.00 -25.46 -3.72
N SER A 270 -9.86 -25.90 -4.64
CA SER A 270 -11.27 -26.25 -4.38
C SER A 270 -11.39 -27.31 -3.26
N GLY A 271 -11.41 -26.88 -2.00
CA GLY A 271 -11.60 -27.79 -0.87
C GLY A 271 -11.31 -27.12 0.46
N GLY A 272 -12.38 -26.78 1.19
CA GLY A 272 -12.34 -25.93 2.37
C GLY A 272 -11.37 -26.35 3.46
N ARG A 273 -10.65 -25.37 3.99
CA ARG A 273 -10.31 -25.27 5.40
C ARG A 273 -10.61 -23.84 5.84
N GLY A 274 -11.36 -23.73 6.94
CA GLY A 274 -11.78 -22.47 7.52
C GLY A 274 -10.61 -21.58 7.96
N PRO A 275 -10.92 -20.35 8.43
CA PRO A 275 -9.92 -19.35 8.71
C PRO A 275 -9.02 -19.80 9.86
N ASN A 276 -7.75 -20.06 9.56
CA ASN A 276 -6.71 -20.01 10.57
C ASN A 276 -6.40 -18.52 10.79
N THR A 277 -7.15 -17.90 11.69
CA THR A 277 -6.66 -16.77 12.48
C THR A 277 -5.47 -17.26 13.29
N GLU A 278 -4.26 -17.00 12.79
CA GLU A 278 -3.05 -16.62 13.56
C GLU A 278 -1.81 -16.73 12.66
N LEU A 279 -1.24 -15.57 12.35
CA LEU A 279 0.16 -15.31 12.01
C LEU A 279 0.60 -14.14 12.90
#